data_AF-A0A6L3YS73-F1
#
_entry.id   AF-A0A6L3YS73-F1
#
_cell.length_a   1.000
_cell.length_b   1.000
_cell.length_c   1.000
_cell.angle_alpha   90.00
_cell.angle_beta   90.00
_cell.angle_gamma   90.00
#
_symmetry.space_group_name_H-M   'P 1'
#
loop_
_entity.id
_entity.type
_entity.pdbx_description
1 polymer ?
#
loop_
_entity_poly.entity_id
_entity_poly.type
_entity_poly.pdbx_seq_one_letter_code
_entity_poly.pdbx_strand_id
1 'polypeptide(L)'
;MEIKLIILSLALLLDRFVGDPPQLWHRVPHPVVLFGKAISWGEKRWNNRNLPASVLRRNGMWLTIGLVIACVVLGLVLELSLPFAGTAGAIAEILIVTVLLAQKSLADHVQAVALALREEGIEGGRRAVSMIVGRNPEHLDEGGVSRGAIESLAENASDGIVAPAFWFLVGGLPGLFAYKLINTADSMIGHLNDRYRDFGRFAAKLDDVANYIPARLTGLLASLATAITKDRLSGKEAFSVMRRDARLHRSPNAGWPESAFAGGLGLALAGPRQYGAEKVEGPMLNASGKRDANADDIDAALHLFWSTMSLMTGLVIAASLIGLLVG
;
A
#
# COMPACT_ATOMS: atom_id res chain seq x y z
N MET A 1 18.04 16.22 7.48
CA MET A 1 17.85 14.79 7.13
C MET A 1 17.70 13.94 8.40
N GLU A 2 18.58 14.12 9.40
CA GLU A 2 18.53 13.40 10.69
C GLU A 2 17.19 13.50 11.42
N ILE A 3 16.63 14.71 11.59
CA ILE A 3 15.34 14.88 12.27
C ILE A 3 14.22 14.07 11.61
N LYS A 4 14.19 14.00 10.27
CA LYS A 4 13.20 13.19 9.53
C LYS A 4 13.37 11.70 9.81
N LEU A 5 14.60 11.20 9.92
CA LEU A 5 14.86 9.80 10.27
C LEU A 5 14.38 9.45 11.68
N ILE A 6 14.56 10.36 12.65
CA ILE A 6 14.06 10.20 14.02
C ILE A 6 12.53 10.17 14.03
N ILE A 7 11.89 11.16 13.38
CA ILE A 7 10.43 11.25 13.30
C ILE A 7 9.84 10.00 12.65
N LEU A 8 10.42 9.56 11.53
CA LEU A 8 9.96 8.35 10.84
C LEU A 8 10.16 7.10 11.71
N SER A 9 11.29 6.97 12.41
CA SER A 9 11.54 5.85 13.32
C SER A 9 10.47 5.77 14.40
N LEU A 10 10.15 6.89 15.04
CA LEU A 10 9.13 6.97 16.08
C LEU A 10 7.73 6.70 15.51
N ALA A 11 7.42 7.23 14.32
CA ALA A 11 6.14 7.02 13.67
C ALA A 11 5.92 5.56 13.26
N LEU A 12 6.95 4.88 12.72
CA LEU A 12 6.89 3.46 12.38
C LEU A 12 6.68 2.57 13.61
N LEU A 13 7.33 2.91 14.73
CA LEU A 13 7.13 2.21 16.00
C LEU A 13 5.73 2.48 16.55
N LEU A 14 5.28 3.72 16.54
CA LEU A 14 3.97 4.10 17.07
C LEU A 14 2.83 3.44 16.28
N ASP A 15 2.86 3.49 14.95
CA ASP A 15 1.89 2.84 14.06
C ASP A 15 1.84 1.33 14.31
N ARG A 16 3.01 0.69 14.51
CA ARG A 16 3.10 -0.74 14.81
C ARG A 16 2.36 -1.15 16.09
N PHE A 17 2.37 -0.32 17.13
CA PHE A 17 1.74 -0.66 18.42
C PHE A 17 0.31 -0.13 18.55
N VAL A 18 0.03 1.07 18.03
CA VAL A 18 -1.27 1.74 18.17
C VAL A 18 -2.18 1.45 16.98
N GLY A 19 -1.64 1.50 15.76
CA GLY A 19 -2.41 1.38 14.53
C GLY A 19 -3.50 2.44 14.40
N ASP A 20 -4.64 2.03 13.84
CA ASP A 20 -5.81 2.87 13.63
C ASP A 20 -6.90 2.60 14.69
N PRO A 21 -6.93 3.33 15.82
CA PRO A 21 -7.91 3.11 16.87
C PRO A 21 -9.32 3.45 16.36
N PRO A 22 -10.25 2.48 16.22
CA PRO A 22 -11.58 2.73 15.63
C PRO A 22 -12.36 3.82 16.38
N GLN A 23 -12.22 3.89 17.70
CA GLN A 23 -12.91 4.87 18.54
C GLN A 23 -12.50 6.32 18.24
N LEU A 24 -11.30 6.54 17.71
CA LEU A 24 -10.84 7.87 17.27
C LEU A 24 -11.49 8.23 15.93
N TRP A 25 -11.47 7.29 14.98
CA TRP A 25 -11.96 7.51 13.62
C TRP A 25 -13.49 7.57 13.49
N HIS A 26 -14.21 7.04 14.47
CA HIS A 26 -15.65 7.29 14.63
C HIS A 26 -15.96 8.74 15.05
N ARG A 27 -15.01 9.45 15.68
CA ARG A 27 -15.21 10.83 16.17
C ARG A 27 -14.63 11.88 15.25
N VAL A 28 -13.48 11.59 14.63
CA VAL A 28 -12.77 12.51 13.75
C VAL A 28 -12.54 11.80 12.41
N PRO A 29 -12.86 12.42 11.26
CA PRO A 29 -12.60 11.80 9.97
C PRO A 29 -11.09 11.62 9.76
N HIS A 30 -10.69 10.39 9.41
CA HIS A 30 -9.31 10.08 9.03
C HIS A 30 -8.83 11.00 7.89
N PRO A 31 -7.58 11.50 7.88
CA PRO A 31 -7.08 12.39 6.82
C PRO A 31 -7.32 11.89 5.39
N VAL A 32 -7.16 10.59 5.16
CA VAL A 32 -7.45 9.94 3.85
C VAL A 32 -8.92 10.10 3.44
N VAL A 33 -9.86 10.12 4.38
CA VAL A 33 -11.29 10.39 4.09
C VAL A 33 -11.48 11.83 3.59
N LEU A 34 -10.68 12.78 4.07
CA LEU A 34 -10.72 14.16 3.58
C LEU A 34 -10.18 14.26 2.14
N PHE A 35 -9.10 13.54 1.82
CA PHE A 35 -8.61 13.41 0.44
C PHE A 35 -9.71 12.85 -0.46
N GLY A 36 -10.35 11.76 -0.03
CA GLY A 36 -11.41 11.13 -0.80
C GLY A 36 -12.64 12.02 -1.01
N LYS A 37 -13.01 12.84 -0.02
CA LYS A 37 -14.07 13.85 -0.16
C LYS A 37 -13.70 14.91 -1.19
N ALA A 38 -12.46 15.41 -1.19
CA ALA A 38 -12.00 16.39 -2.16
C ALA A 38 -11.97 15.83 -3.60
N ILE A 39 -11.46 14.61 -3.77
CA ILE A 39 -11.46 13.89 -5.06
C ILE A 39 -12.91 13.68 -5.53
N SER A 40 -13.79 13.18 -4.65
CA SER A 40 -15.20 12.93 -4.97
C SER A 40 -15.95 14.20 -5.38
N TRP A 41 -15.67 15.31 -4.69
CA TRP A 41 -16.26 16.59 -5.04
C TRP A 41 -15.83 17.03 -6.45
N GLY A 42 -14.54 16.94 -6.76
CA GLY A 42 -14.02 17.29 -8.08
C GLY A 42 -14.52 16.35 -9.18
N GLU A 43 -14.56 15.04 -8.91
CA GLU A 43 -15.10 14.03 -9.81
C GLU A 43 -16.56 14.33 -10.17
N LYS A 44 -17.43 14.51 -9.17
CA LYS A 44 -18.84 14.82 -9.40
C LYS A 44 -19.06 16.10 -10.22
N ARG A 45 -18.15 17.06 -10.08
CA ARG A 45 -18.29 18.36 -10.75
C ARG A 45 -17.74 18.35 -12.18
N TRP A 46 -16.66 17.60 -12.43
CA TRP A 46 -15.88 17.71 -13.67
C TRP A 46 -15.88 16.42 -14.52
N ASN A 47 -16.37 15.29 -14.01
CA ASN A 47 -16.52 14.02 -14.72
C ASN A 47 -17.92 13.86 -15.35
N ASN A 48 -18.27 14.73 -16.30
CA ASN A 48 -19.54 14.64 -17.02
C ASN A 48 -19.40 13.74 -18.26
N ARG A 49 -20.10 12.60 -18.27
CA ARG A 49 -20.07 11.58 -19.34
C ARG A 49 -20.45 12.11 -20.73
N ASN A 50 -21.16 13.23 -20.81
CA ASN A 50 -21.54 13.84 -22.09
C ASN A 50 -20.39 14.64 -22.73
N LEU A 51 -19.27 14.82 -22.03
CA LEU A 51 -18.10 15.53 -22.55
C LEU A 51 -17.21 14.62 -23.41
N PRO A 52 -16.51 15.17 -24.42
CA PRO A 52 -15.52 14.42 -25.17
C PRO A 52 -14.40 13.87 -24.28
N ALA A 53 -13.87 12.70 -24.62
CA ALA A 53 -12.79 12.03 -23.90
C ALA A 53 -11.55 12.94 -23.65
N SER A 54 -11.21 13.80 -24.61
CA SER A 54 -10.10 14.76 -24.46
C SER A 54 -10.33 15.77 -23.33
N VAL A 55 -11.58 16.23 -23.17
CA VAL A 55 -11.98 17.16 -22.09
C VAL A 55 -11.97 16.43 -20.76
N LEU A 56 -12.48 15.20 -20.69
CA LEU A 56 -12.45 14.38 -19.47
C LEU A 56 -11.02 14.14 -18.97
N ARG A 57 -10.10 13.76 -19.87
CA ARG A 57 -8.67 13.58 -19.55
C ARG A 57 -8.05 14.87 -18.99
N ARG A 58 -8.33 16.00 -19.63
CA ARG A 58 -7.84 17.31 -19.20
C ARG A 58 -8.40 17.71 -17.83
N ASN A 59 -9.69 17.48 -17.61
CA ASN A 59 -10.35 17.78 -16.34
C ASN A 59 -9.77 16.95 -15.20
N GLY A 60 -9.61 15.63 -15.41
CA GLY A 60 -9.00 14.75 -14.43
C GLY A 60 -7.55 15.13 -14.13
N MET A 61 -6.76 15.44 -15.15
CA MET A 61 -5.39 15.95 -14.99
C MET A 61 -5.34 17.21 -14.13
N TRP A 62 -6.15 18.24 -14.45
CA TRP A 62 -6.16 19.49 -13.67
C TRP A 62 -6.66 19.29 -12.24
N LEU A 63 -7.65 18.41 -12.04
CA LEU A 63 -8.12 18.06 -10.70
C LEU A 63 -6.99 17.43 -9.88
N THR A 64 -6.34 16.40 -10.41
CA THR A 64 -5.25 15.71 -9.72
C THR A 64 -4.09 16.66 -9.44
N ILE A 65 -3.64 17.44 -10.42
CA ILE A 65 -2.55 18.42 -10.24
C ILE A 65 -2.93 19.46 -9.18
N GLY A 66 -4.14 20.03 -9.25
CA GLY A 66 -4.60 21.03 -8.29
C GLY A 66 -4.66 20.50 -6.86
N LEU A 67 -5.17 19.29 -6.67
CA LEU A 67 -5.20 18.65 -5.35
C LEU A 67 -3.79 18.32 -4.85
N VAL A 68 -2.90 17.83 -5.71
CA VAL A 68 -1.51 17.53 -5.34
C VAL A 68 -0.78 18.80 -4.92
N ILE A 69 -0.92 19.90 -5.67
CA ILE A 69 -0.36 21.19 -5.28
C ILE A 69 -0.93 21.64 -3.92
N ALA A 70 -2.24 21.49 -3.68
CA ALA A 70 -2.84 21.84 -2.40
C ALA A 70 -2.26 21.02 -1.23
N CYS A 71 -2.06 19.71 -1.42
CA CYS A 71 -1.42 18.82 -0.43
C CYS A 71 0.06 19.17 -0.19
N VAL A 72 0.81 19.50 -1.24
CA VAL A 72 2.21 19.94 -1.14
C VAL A 72 2.29 21.25 -0.35
N VAL A 73 1.45 22.24 -0.70
CA VAL A 73 1.41 23.54 0.01
C VAL A 73 1.03 23.34 1.47
N LEU A 74 0.01 22.52 1.76
CA LEU A 74 -0.37 22.20 3.14
C LEU A 74 0.79 21.54 3.90
N GLY A 75 1.45 20.57 3.29
CA GLY A 75 2.63 19.91 3.88
C GLY A 75 3.76 20.90 4.15
N LEU A 76 4.01 21.85 3.24
CA LEU A 76 5.03 22.89 3.41
C LEU A 76 4.69 23.83 4.55
N VAL A 77 3.42 24.26 4.63
CA VAL A 77 2.94 25.10 5.74
C VAL A 77 3.13 24.40 7.07
N LEU A 78 2.79 23.11 7.18
CA LEU A 78 2.99 22.33 8.40
C LEU A 78 4.48 22.14 8.72
N GLU A 79 5.31 21.72 7.77
CA GLU A 79 6.74 21.49 7.98
C GLU A 79 7.47 22.78 8.43
N LEU A 80 7.05 23.94 7.91
CA LEU A 80 7.61 25.24 8.31
C LEU A 80 7.01 25.79 9.62
N SER A 81 5.77 25.44 9.97
CA SER A 81 5.10 26.01 11.15
C SER A 81 5.30 25.19 12.43
N LEU A 82 5.39 23.87 12.34
CA LEU A 82 5.53 22.98 13.49
C LEU A 82 6.77 23.29 14.35
N PRO A 83 7.95 23.61 13.78
CA PRO A 83 9.13 23.95 14.60
C PRO A 83 8.91 25.11 15.58
N PHE A 84 8.04 26.08 15.26
CA PHE A 84 7.73 27.20 16.16
C PHE A 84 7.01 26.77 17.45
N ALA A 85 6.37 25.59 17.46
CA ALA A 85 5.76 25.01 18.64
C ALA A 85 6.73 24.14 19.47
N GLY A 86 8.02 24.09 19.10
CA GLY A 86 9.05 23.31 19.80
C GLY A 86 8.69 21.82 19.90
N THR A 87 8.79 21.25 21.10
CA THR A 87 8.50 19.83 21.36
C THR A 87 7.08 19.43 20.96
N ALA A 88 6.09 20.31 21.17
CA ALA A 88 4.71 20.03 20.78
C ALA A 88 4.57 19.89 19.26
N GLY A 89 5.33 20.68 18.50
CA GLY A 89 5.41 20.59 17.04
C GLY A 89 6.01 19.27 16.57
N ALA A 90 7.10 18.83 17.19
CA ALA A 90 7.72 17.53 16.88
C ALA A 90 6.77 16.35 17.17
N ILE A 91 6.04 16.39 18.30
CA ILE A 91 5.02 15.38 18.63
C ILE A 91 3.91 15.37 17.57
N ALA A 92 3.42 16.54 17.18
CA ALA A 92 2.38 16.65 16.15
C ALA A 92 2.87 16.09 14.80
N GLU A 93 4.11 16.35 14.39
CA GLU A 93 4.70 15.78 13.18
C GLU A 93 4.76 14.26 13.23
N ILE A 94 5.22 13.67 14.34
CA ILE A 94 5.24 12.21 14.55
C ILE A 94 3.84 11.63 14.40
N LEU A 95 2.83 12.25 15.03
CA LEU A 95 1.44 11.80 14.94
C LEU A 95 0.88 11.89 13.51
N ILE A 96 1.17 12.99 12.80
CA ILE A 96 0.76 13.16 11.40
C ILE A 96 1.37 12.05 10.53
N VAL A 97 2.66 11.78 10.67
CA VAL A 97 3.34 10.72 9.90
C VAL A 97 2.78 9.35 10.28
N THR A 98 2.55 9.09 11.57
CA THR A 98 1.98 7.83 12.08
C THR A 98 0.62 7.52 11.46
N VAL A 99 -0.30 8.49 11.46
CA VAL A 99 -1.66 8.33 10.91
C VAL A 99 -1.66 8.09 9.40
N LEU A 100 -0.58 8.45 8.71
CA LEU A 100 -0.41 8.20 7.28
C LEU A 100 0.43 6.94 7.00
N LEU A 101 0.81 6.18 8.02
CA LEU A 101 1.30 4.81 7.88
C LEU A 101 0.16 3.86 8.25
N ALA A 102 0.22 2.62 7.76
CA ALA A 102 -0.88 1.67 7.91
C ALA A 102 -0.40 0.24 8.22
N GLN A 103 0.72 0.07 8.95
CA GLN A 103 1.28 -1.26 9.21
C GLN A 103 0.32 -2.14 9.98
N LYS A 104 -0.14 -1.65 11.14
CA LYS A 104 -0.98 -2.44 12.05
C LYS A 104 -2.38 -2.63 11.49
N SER A 105 -2.98 -1.56 10.97
CA SER A 105 -4.30 -1.58 10.34
C SER A 105 -4.37 -2.61 9.20
N LEU A 106 -3.36 -2.64 8.33
CA LEU A 106 -3.27 -3.63 7.25
C LEU A 106 -3.15 -5.06 7.79
N ALA A 107 -2.26 -5.28 8.76
CA ALA A 107 -2.06 -6.60 9.36
C ALA A 107 -3.34 -7.11 10.05
N ASP A 108 -4.03 -6.25 10.81
CA ASP A 108 -5.27 -6.60 11.50
C ASP A 108 -6.37 -7.01 10.51
N HIS A 109 -6.53 -6.29 9.40
CA HIS A 109 -7.51 -6.65 8.36
C HIS A 109 -7.18 -7.96 7.65
N VAL A 110 -5.90 -8.21 7.34
CA VAL A 110 -5.48 -9.47 6.70
C VAL A 110 -5.60 -10.64 7.68
N GLN A 111 -5.28 -10.44 8.95
CA GLN A 111 -5.45 -11.44 10.01
C GLN A 111 -6.92 -11.81 10.19
N ALA A 112 -7.84 -10.84 10.10
CA ALA A 112 -9.27 -11.09 10.17
C ALA A 112 -9.75 -12.06 9.07
N VAL A 113 -9.11 -12.08 7.89
CA VAL A 113 -9.43 -13.06 6.84
C VAL A 113 -9.05 -14.48 7.27
N ALA A 114 -7.85 -14.67 7.82
CA ALA A 114 -7.39 -15.98 8.29
C ALA A 114 -8.27 -16.51 9.44
N LEU A 115 -8.63 -15.64 10.39
CA LEU A 115 -9.55 -15.95 11.48
C LEU A 115 -10.94 -16.33 10.95
N ALA A 116 -11.53 -15.52 10.07
CA ALA A 116 -12.85 -15.78 9.53
C ALA A 116 -12.90 -17.06 8.68
N LEU A 117 -11.84 -17.40 7.94
CA LEU A 117 -11.75 -18.69 7.24
C LEU A 117 -11.79 -19.88 8.21
N ARG A 118 -11.12 -19.77 9.36
CA ARG A 118 -11.06 -20.85 10.37
C ARG A 118 -12.35 -20.98 11.18
N GLU A 119 -12.96 -19.85 11.56
CA GLU A 119 -14.09 -19.82 12.50
C GLU A 119 -15.45 -19.83 11.80
N GLU A 120 -15.55 -19.17 10.64
CA GLU A 120 -16.81 -18.95 9.92
C GLU A 120 -16.81 -19.62 8.53
N GLY A 121 -15.73 -20.32 8.17
CA GLY A 121 -15.56 -20.96 6.87
C GLY A 121 -15.44 -19.98 5.71
N ILE A 122 -15.68 -20.46 4.48
CA ILE A 122 -15.49 -19.67 3.26
C ILE A 122 -16.33 -18.40 3.21
N GLU A 123 -17.55 -18.42 3.74
CA GLU A 123 -18.45 -17.25 3.73
C GLU A 123 -17.92 -16.13 4.63
N GLY A 124 -17.36 -16.47 5.79
CA GLY A 124 -16.66 -15.50 6.64
C GLY A 124 -15.41 -14.94 5.97
N GLY A 125 -14.60 -15.82 5.37
CA GLY A 125 -13.42 -15.42 4.59
C GLY A 125 -13.75 -14.45 3.46
N ARG A 126 -14.82 -14.70 2.70
CA ARG A 126 -15.31 -13.83 1.61
C ARG A 126 -15.74 -12.45 2.13
N ARG A 127 -16.47 -12.40 3.25
CA ARG A 127 -16.85 -11.13 3.90
C ARG A 127 -15.62 -10.37 4.35
N ALA A 128 -14.69 -11.01 5.05
CA ALA A 128 -13.49 -10.36 5.56
C ALA A 128 -12.60 -9.85 4.42
N VAL A 129 -12.34 -10.67 3.41
CA VAL A 129 -11.45 -10.28 2.29
C VAL A 129 -12.05 -9.15 1.46
N SER A 130 -13.39 -9.04 1.36
CA SER A 130 -14.08 -7.95 0.66
C SER A 130 -13.69 -6.55 1.14
N MET A 131 -13.21 -6.45 2.37
CA MET A 131 -12.78 -5.19 2.99
C MET A 131 -11.39 -4.73 2.51
N ILE A 132 -10.60 -5.63 1.90
CA ILE A 132 -9.20 -5.37 1.49
C ILE A 132 -8.91 -5.66 0.02
N VAL A 133 -9.83 -6.29 -0.71
CA VAL A 133 -9.68 -6.50 -2.16
C VAL A 133 -10.62 -5.58 -2.95
N GLY A 134 -10.11 -5.03 -4.05
CA GLY A 134 -10.91 -4.24 -4.99
C GLY A 134 -11.78 -5.06 -5.97
N ARG A 135 -11.98 -6.37 -5.73
CA ARG A 135 -12.73 -7.29 -6.61
C ARG A 135 -13.87 -7.97 -5.87
N ASN A 136 -14.95 -8.35 -6.56
CA ASN A 136 -16.05 -9.10 -5.96
C ASN A 136 -15.55 -10.48 -5.46
N PRO A 137 -15.64 -10.78 -4.15
CA PRO A 137 -15.17 -12.04 -3.60
C PRO A 137 -16.22 -13.17 -3.58
N GLU A 138 -17.47 -12.92 -3.97
CA GLU A 138 -18.59 -13.87 -3.88
C GLU A 138 -18.33 -15.24 -4.53
N HIS A 139 -17.44 -15.31 -5.52
CA HIS A 139 -17.12 -16.53 -6.26
C HIS A 139 -15.74 -17.11 -5.95
N LEU A 140 -15.02 -16.56 -4.97
CA LEU A 140 -13.68 -17.06 -4.60
C LEU A 140 -13.80 -18.33 -3.76
N ASP A 141 -13.05 -19.36 -4.11
CA ASP A 141 -12.78 -20.50 -3.24
C ASP A 141 -11.79 -20.10 -2.12
N GLU A 142 -11.50 -21.00 -1.19
CA GLU A 142 -10.56 -20.73 -0.09
C GLU A 142 -9.19 -20.26 -0.62
N GLY A 143 -8.68 -20.93 -1.66
CA GLY A 143 -7.48 -20.52 -2.38
C GLY A 143 -7.56 -19.09 -2.91
N GLY A 144 -8.67 -18.70 -3.54
CA GLY A 144 -8.89 -17.36 -4.07
C GLY A 144 -9.00 -16.29 -2.99
N VAL A 145 -9.62 -16.61 -1.85
CA VAL A 145 -9.70 -15.73 -0.67
C VAL A 145 -8.32 -15.54 -0.06
N SER A 146 -7.59 -16.63 0.20
CA SER A 146 -6.23 -16.57 0.76
C SER A 146 -5.25 -15.86 -0.16
N ARG A 147 -5.26 -16.17 -1.47
CA ARG A 147 -4.44 -15.43 -2.44
C ARG A 147 -4.81 -13.95 -2.47
N GLY A 148 -6.10 -13.61 -2.46
CA GLY A 148 -6.55 -12.22 -2.41
C GLY A 148 -6.03 -11.46 -1.18
N ALA A 149 -6.06 -12.08 0.00
CA ALA A 149 -5.52 -11.48 1.21
C ALA A 149 -3.99 -11.28 1.15
N ILE A 150 -3.25 -12.26 0.63
CA ILE A 150 -1.78 -12.20 0.50
C ILE A 150 -1.36 -11.20 -0.59
N GLU A 151 -2.06 -11.16 -1.72
CA GLU A 151 -1.90 -10.17 -2.79
C GLU A 151 -2.10 -8.76 -2.23
N SER A 152 -3.23 -8.52 -1.55
CA SER A 152 -3.52 -7.24 -0.89
C SER A 152 -2.47 -6.87 0.17
N LEU A 153 -2.01 -7.83 0.98
CA LEU A 153 -0.96 -7.59 1.97
C LEU A 153 0.34 -7.14 1.32
N ALA A 154 0.77 -7.80 0.24
CA ALA A 154 2.03 -7.49 -0.44
C ALA A 154 1.96 -6.13 -1.17
N GLU A 155 0.88 -5.88 -1.92
CA GLU A 155 0.66 -4.59 -2.60
C GLU A 155 0.61 -3.45 -1.59
N ASN A 156 -0.21 -3.57 -0.54
CA ASN A 156 -0.36 -2.51 0.46
C ASN A 156 0.84 -2.38 1.39
N ALA A 157 1.72 -3.39 1.51
CA ALA A 157 3.01 -3.21 2.18
C ALA A 157 3.85 -2.13 1.50
N SER A 158 3.78 -2.05 0.16
CA SER A 158 4.35 -0.96 -0.62
C SER A 158 3.55 0.31 -0.41
N ASP A 159 2.27 0.29 -0.78
CA ASP A 159 1.50 1.52 -0.99
C ASP A 159 1.10 2.21 0.31
N GLY A 160 0.89 1.41 1.35
CA GLY A 160 0.45 1.84 2.68
C GLY A 160 1.59 2.22 3.63
N ILE A 161 2.81 1.70 3.40
CA ILE A 161 3.92 1.84 4.35
C ILE A 161 5.24 2.28 3.69
N VAL A 162 5.83 1.46 2.81
CA VAL A 162 7.15 1.74 2.24
C VAL A 162 7.14 3.02 1.40
N ALA A 163 6.11 3.22 0.57
CA ALA A 163 5.98 4.40 -0.29
C ALA A 163 5.73 5.70 0.50
N PRO A 164 4.80 5.76 1.48
CA PRO A 164 4.67 6.91 2.37
C PRO A 164 5.97 7.24 3.12
N ALA A 165 6.65 6.22 3.68
CA ALA A 165 7.92 6.40 4.38
C ALA A 165 9.00 6.95 3.44
N PHE A 166 9.10 6.40 2.22
CA PHE A 166 10.03 6.87 1.19
C PHE A 166 9.78 8.34 0.83
N TRP A 167 8.53 8.71 0.53
CA TRP A 167 8.21 10.08 0.14
C TRP A 167 8.32 11.08 1.29
N PHE A 168 8.14 10.64 2.55
CA PHE A 168 8.46 11.44 3.72
C PHE A 168 9.98 11.71 3.83
N LEU A 169 10.83 10.71 3.58
CA LEU A 169 12.28 10.92 3.60
C LEU A 169 12.76 11.83 2.45
N VAL A 170 12.17 11.68 1.26
CA VAL A 170 12.51 12.51 0.10
C VAL A 170 12.02 13.95 0.26
N GLY A 171 10.77 14.13 0.67
CA GLY A 171 10.06 15.41 0.56
C GLY A 171 9.47 15.96 1.85
N GLY A 172 9.69 15.32 3.01
CA GLY A 172 9.02 15.69 4.27
C GLY A 172 7.51 15.47 4.25
N LEU A 173 6.79 16.27 5.03
CA LEU A 173 5.32 16.30 5.00
C LEU A 173 4.73 16.60 3.60
N PRO A 174 5.28 17.53 2.80
CA PRO A 174 4.84 17.75 1.41
C PRO A 174 4.88 16.48 0.57
N GLY A 175 5.99 15.74 0.64
CA GLY A 175 6.15 14.48 -0.10
C GLY A 175 5.17 13.41 0.35
N LEU A 176 5.03 13.23 1.67
CA LEU A 176 4.08 12.28 2.27
C LEU A 176 2.63 12.57 1.86
N PHE A 177 2.21 13.84 1.94
CA PHE A 177 0.84 14.24 1.62
C PHE A 177 0.56 14.12 0.13
N ALA A 178 1.50 14.53 -0.72
CA ALA A 178 1.39 14.38 -2.16
C ALA A 178 1.20 12.91 -2.54
N TYR A 179 2.06 12.03 -2.01
CA TYR A 179 1.97 10.59 -2.27
C TYR A 179 0.64 10.01 -1.82
N LYS A 180 0.21 10.27 -0.58
CA LYS A 180 -1.05 9.73 -0.07
C LYS A 180 -2.26 10.19 -0.87
N LEU A 181 -2.27 11.44 -1.31
CA LEU A 181 -3.32 11.91 -2.20
C LEU A 181 -3.28 11.21 -3.56
N ILE A 182 -2.10 11.05 -4.17
CA ILE A 182 -1.93 10.36 -5.47
C ILE A 182 -2.47 8.93 -5.38
N ASN A 183 -2.06 8.19 -4.34
CA ASN A 183 -2.50 6.82 -4.11
C ASN A 183 -4.01 6.71 -3.82
N THR A 184 -4.56 7.68 -3.07
CA THR A 184 -6.02 7.76 -2.85
C THR A 184 -6.77 8.08 -4.15
N ALA A 185 -6.21 8.95 -4.99
CA ALA A 185 -6.80 9.29 -6.28
C ALA A 185 -6.82 8.10 -7.24
N ASP A 186 -5.74 7.32 -7.32
CA ASP A 186 -5.74 6.09 -8.11
C ASP A 186 -6.78 5.08 -7.60
N SER A 187 -6.82 4.84 -6.29
CA SER A 187 -7.79 3.92 -5.68
C SER A 187 -9.25 4.32 -5.88
N MET A 188 -9.56 5.61 -6.09
CA MET A 188 -10.94 6.09 -6.23
C MET A 188 -11.37 6.33 -7.67
N ILE A 189 -10.47 6.87 -8.50
CA ILE A 189 -10.78 7.29 -9.86
C ILE A 189 -9.84 6.68 -10.90
N GLY A 190 -8.84 5.87 -10.53
CA GLY A 190 -7.89 5.26 -11.46
C GLY A 190 -8.36 3.99 -12.16
N HIS A 191 -9.53 3.46 -11.79
CA HIS A 191 -10.04 2.19 -12.35
C HIS A 191 -10.30 2.25 -13.86
N LEU A 192 -9.96 1.16 -14.55
CA LEU A 192 -10.22 1.00 -15.98
C LEU A 192 -11.67 0.55 -16.24
N ASN A 193 -12.62 1.47 -16.04
CA ASN A 193 -14.03 1.28 -16.35
C ASN A 193 -14.59 2.46 -17.15
N ASP A 194 -15.81 2.35 -17.68
CA ASP A 194 -16.39 3.39 -18.54
C ASP A 194 -16.56 4.75 -17.86
N ARG A 195 -16.64 4.79 -16.53
CA ARG A 195 -16.75 6.03 -15.77
C ARG A 195 -15.41 6.76 -15.64
N TYR A 196 -14.30 6.03 -15.59
CA TYR A 196 -13.01 6.56 -15.14
C TYR A 196 -11.86 6.39 -16.14
N ARG A 197 -12.01 5.56 -17.18
CA ARG A 197 -10.98 5.27 -18.20
C ARG A 197 -10.30 6.53 -18.73
N ASP A 198 -11.06 7.60 -19.00
CA ASP A 198 -10.53 8.86 -19.49
C ASP A 198 -10.22 9.86 -18.36
N PHE A 199 -11.15 10.08 -17.43
CA PHE A 199 -11.00 11.05 -16.35
C PHE A 199 -9.88 10.67 -15.37
N GLY A 200 -9.83 9.42 -14.95
CA GLY A 200 -8.86 8.86 -14.02
C GLY A 200 -7.44 8.67 -14.54
N ARG A 201 -7.25 8.73 -15.86
CA ARG A 201 -6.03 8.26 -16.52
C ARG A 201 -4.76 8.93 -16.01
N PHE A 202 -4.84 10.22 -15.67
CA PHE A 202 -3.70 10.95 -15.15
C PHE A 202 -3.35 10.52 -13.72
N ALA A 203 -4.35 10.33 -12.85
CA ALA A 203 -4.13 9.85 -11.48
C ALA A 203 -3.45 8.48 -11.47
N ALA A 204 -3.94 7.53 -12.27
CA ALA A 204 -3.35 6.19 -12.38
C ALA A 204 -1.90 6.22 -12.87
N LYS A 205 -1.60 7.01 -13.91
CA LYS A 205 -0.22 7.16 -14.40
C LYS A 205 0.70 7.84 -13.40
N LEU A 206 0.18 8.81 -12.64
CA LEU A 206 0.98 9.51 -11.65
C LEU A 206 1.28 8.58 -10.46
N ASP A 207 0.34 7.74 -10.05
CA ASP A 207 0.58 6.68 -9.07
C ASP A 207 1.62 5.68 -9.56
N ASP A 208 1.50 5.20 -10.81
CA ASP A 208 2.50 4.32 -11.42
C ASP A 208 3.93 4.89 -11.33
N VAL A 209 4.08 6.20 -11.52
CA VAL A 209 5.38 6.88 -11.38
C VAL A 209 5.79 6.99 -9.92
N ALA A 210 4.88 7.40 -9.03
CA ALA A 210 5.15 7.61 -7.62
C ALA A 210 5.53 6.31 -6.88
N ASN A 211 4.98 5.18 -7.31
CA ASN A 211 5.23 3.84 -6.75
C ASN A 211 6.36 3.07 -7.44
N TYR A 212 6.98 3.63 -8.49
CA TYR A 212 8.04 2.94 -9.23
C TYR A 212 9.21 2.52 -8.32
N ILE A 213 9.80 3.45 -7.57
CA ILE A 213 10.90 3.13 -6.65
C ILE A 213 10.40 2.37 -5.41
N PRO A 214 9.35 2.83 -4.71
CA PRO A 214 8.86 2.14 -3.51
C PRO A 214 8.51 0.67 -3.71
N ALA A 215 7.80 0.30 -4.78
CA ALA A 215 7.40 -1.09 -4.99
C ALA A 215 8.60 -2.04 -5.15
N ARG A 216 9.66 -1.58 -5.82
CA ARG A 216 10.92 -2.33 -5.98
C ARG A 216 11.65 -2.44 -4.66
N LEU A 217 11.68 -1.37 -3.87
CA LEU A 217 12.25 -1.37 -2.53
C LEU A 217 11.51 -2.35 -1.61
N THR A 218 10.17 -2.38 -1.67
CA THR A 218 9.34 -3.31 -0.89
C THR A 218 9.68 -4.76 -1.24
N GLY A 219 9.76 -5.12 -2.52
CA GLY A 219 10.14 -6.47 -2.94
C GLY A 219 11.56 -6.86 -2.54
N LEU A 220 12.52 -5.92 -2.59
CA LEU A 220 13.88 -6.12 -2.08
C LEU A 220 13.90 -6.37 -0.58
N LEU A 221 13.19 -5.55 0.20
CA LEU A 221 13.06 -5.71 1.65
C LEU A 221 12.43 -7.06 2.00
N ALA A 222 11.39 -7.50 1.28
CA ALA A 222 10.75 -8.80 1.49
C ALA A 222 11.70 -9.97 1.17
N SER A 223 12.48 -9.86 0.09
CA SER A 223 13.49 -10.86 -0.27
C SER A 223 14.61 -10.96 0.78
N LEU A 224 15.07 -9.82 1.30
CA LEU A 224 16.06 -9.77 2.38
C LEU A 224 15.51 -10.28 3.71
N ALA A 225 14.28 -9.91 4.06
CA ALA A 225 13.59 -10.42 5.24
C ALA A 225 13.48 -11.94 5.18
N THR A 226 13.10 -12.50 4.02
CA THR A 226 13.09 -13.95 3.79
C THR A 226 14.48 -14.57 4.01
N ALA A 227 15.54 -13.91 3.53
CA ALA A 227 16.92 -14.40 3.71
C ALA A 227 17.35 -14.46 5.18
N ILE A 228 16.86 -13.52 5.99
CA ILE A 228 17.19 -13.39 7.41
C ILE A 228 16.36 -14.35 8.27
N THR A 229 15.08 -14.52 7.99
CA THR A 229 14.16 -15.28 8.86
C THR A 229 14.00 -16.74 8.48
N LYS A 230 14.24 -17.11 7.21
CA LYS A 230 14.27 -18.50 6.76
C LYS A 230 15.71 -18.96 6.54
N ASP A 231 16.27 -18.61 5.39
CA ASP A 231 17.64 -18.94 5.00
C ASP A 231 18.05 -18.18 3.72
N ARG A 232 19.35 -18.14 3.44
CA ARG A 232 19.92 -17.41 2.30
C ARG A 232 19.43 -17.92 0.94
N LEU A 233 19.15 -19.21 0.77
CA LEU A 233 18.67 -19.77 -0.50
C LEU A 233 17.22 -19.34 -0.74
N SER A 234 16.36 -19.42 0.27
CA SER A 234 14.97 -18.94 0.20
C SER A 234 14.89 -17.45 -0.17
N GLY A 235 15.76 -16.61 0.41
CA GLY A 235 15.81 -15.18 0.05
C GLY A 235 16.30 -14.91 -1.38
N LYS A 236 17.24 -15.73 -1.88
CA LYS A 236 17.66 -15.67 -3.29
C LYS A 236 16.53 -16.08 -4.23
N GLU A 237 15.74 -17.08 -3.86
CA GLU A 237 14.59 -17.51 -4.65
C GLU A 237 13.51 -16.42 -4.69
N ALA A 238 13.17 -15.82 -3.54
CA ALA A 238 12.26 -14.66 -3.48
C ALA A 238 12.68 -13.53 -4.43
N PHE A 239 13.97 -13.19 -4.43
CA PHE A 239 14.52 -12.17 -5.33
C PHE A 239 14.50 -12.60 -6.81
N SER A 240 14.81 -13.87 -7.08
CA SER A 240 14.80 -14.46 -8.44
C SER A 240 13.39 -14.41 -9.04
N VAL A 241 12.40 -14.88 -8.28
CA VAL A 241 10.97 -14.83 -8.62
C VAL A 241 10.54 -13.38 -8.83
N MET A 242 10.87 -12.47 -7.91
CA MET A 242 10.56 -11.04 -8.06
C MET A 242 11.06 -10.49 -9.40
N ARG A 243 12.33 -10.74 -9.73
CA ARG A 243 12.91 -10.24 -10.97
C ARG A 243 12.31 -10.85 -12.23
N ARG A 244 11.96 -12.14 -12.17
CA ARG A 244 11.42 -12.90 -13.30
C ARG A 244 9.96 -12.53 -13.57
N ASP A 245 9.15 -12.47 -12.52
CA ASP A 245 7.68 -12.51 -12.63
C ASP A 245 7.01 -11.15 -12.43
N ALA A 246 7.68 -10.15 -11.82
CA ALA A 246 7.02 -8.87 -11.50
C ALA A 246 6.39 -8.17 -12.71
N ARG A 247 6.94 -8.36 -13.91
CA ARG A 247 6.43 -7.77 -15.16
C ARG A 247 5.24 -8.52 -15.78
N LEU A 248 4.89 -9.69 -15.24
CA LEU A 248 3.69 -10.44 -15.62
C LEU A 248 2.43 -9.78 -15.05
N HIS A 249 2.57 -8.99 -13.98
CA HIS A 249 1.45 -8.29 -13.37
C HIS A 249 0.99 -7.12 -14.25
N ARG A 250 -0.32 -6.82 -14.22
CA ARG A 250 -0.93 -5.72 -14.99
C ARG A 250 -0.44 -4.33 -14.56
N SER A 251 -0.19 -4.17 -13.26
CA SER A 251 0.38 -2.95 -12.69
C SER A 251 1.91 -3.04 -12.78
N PRO A 252 2.60 -1.97 -13.22
CA PRO A 252 4.06 -1.93 -13.32
C PRO A 252 4.76 -1.99 -11.95
N ASN A 253 3.99 -1.87 -10.85
CA ASN A 253 4.48 -1.75 -9.49
C ASN A 253 4.06 -2.93 -8.61
N ALA A 254 2.76 -3.26 -8.54
CA ALA A 254 2.25 -4.27 -7.59
C ALA A 254 2.89 -5.67 -7.78
N GLY A 255 3.30 -6.02 -9.00
CA GLY A 255 3.98 -7.28 -9.28
C GLY A 255 5.32 -7.45 -8.55
N TRP A 256 6.00 -6.37 -8.15
CA TRP A 256 7.29 -6.45 -7.44
C TRP A 256 7.16 -6.99 -6.02
N PRO A 257 6.39 -6.37 -5.11
CA PRO A 257 6.18 -6.94 -3.78
C PRO A 257 5.44 -8.28 -3.84
N GLU A 258 4.40 -8.42 -4.68
CA GLU A 258 3.66 -9.69 -4.80
C GLU A 258 4.55 -10.86 -5.21
N SER A 259 5.42 -10.68 -6.21
CA SER A 259 6.33 -11.75 -6.64
C SER A 259 7.39 -12.08 -5.59
N ALA A 260 7.87 -11.08 -4.83
CA ALA A 260 8.78 -11.34 -3.72
C ALA A 260 8.12 -12.15 -2.60
N PHE A 261 6.85 -11.84 -2.28
CA PHE A 261 6.05 -12.63 -1.33
C PHE A 261 5.76 -14.03 -1.88
N ALA A 262 5.37 -14.16 -3.14
CA ALA A 262 5.12 -15.44 -3.80
C ALA A 262 6.35 -16.37 -3.71
N GLY A 263 7.53 -15.85 -4.05
CA GLY A 263 8.78 -16.61 -3.95
C GLY A 263 9.21 -16.90 -2.51
N GLY A 264 9.09 -15.93 -1.60
CA GLY A 264 9.46 -16.10 -0.20
C GLY A 264 8.54 -17.07 0.57
N LEU A 265 7.28 -17.19 0.15
CA LEU A 265 6.31 -18.12 0.74
C LEU A 265 6.24 -19.47 0.00
N GLY A 266 6.78 -19.56 -1.22
CA GLY A 266 6.64 -20.74 -2.06
C GLY A 266 5.23 -20.93 -2.63
N LEU A 267 4.48 -19.83 -2.78
CA LEU A 267 3.11 -19.81 -3.27
C LEU A 267 3.06 -19.36 -4.72
N ALA A 268 2.10 -19.88 -5.48
CA ALA A 268 1.70 -19.31 -6.76
C ALA A 268 0.61 -18.26 -6.52
N LEU A 269 0.92 -16.99 -6.75
CA LEU A 269 0.00 -15.86 -6.61
C LEU A 269 -0.46 -15.35 -7.98
N ALA A 270 -1.41 -14.42 -7.97
CA ALA A 270 -2.11 -13.98 -9.17
C ALA A 270 -2.72 -15.18 -9.93
N GLY A 271 -2.52 -15.25 -11.25
CA GLY A 271 -3.05 -16.32 -12.06
C GLY A 271 -4.50 -16.12 -12.50
N PRO A 272 -5.11 -17.18 -13.06
CA PRO A 272 -6.47 -17.11 -13.54
C PRO A 272 -7.44 -16.74 -12.42
N ARG A 273 -8.30 -15.77 -12.72
CA ARG A 273 -9.35 -15.31 -11.80
C ARG A 273 -10.65 -15.92 -12.24
N GLN A 274 -11.41 -16.45 -11.28
CA GLN A 274 -12.76 -16.93 -11.54
C GLN A 274 -13.77 -15.86 -11.12
N TYR A 275 -14.51 -15.32 -12.09
CA TYR A 275 -15.61 -14.41 -11.89
C TYR A 275 -16.90 -15.15 -12.21
N GLY A 276 -17.52 -15.78 -11.21
CA GLY A 276 -18.68 -16.64 -11.42
C GLY A 276 -18.33 -17.85 -12.29
N ALA A 277 -18.94 -17.92 -13.47
CA ALA A 277 -18.67 -18.98 -14.46
C ALA A 277 -17.50 -18.64 -15.41
N GLU A 278 -17.05 -17.38 -15.46
CA GLU A 278 -16.02 -16.94 -16.40
C GLU A 278 -14.64 -17.01 -15.75
N LYS A 279 -13.75 -17.79 -16.37
CA LYS A 279 -12.34 -17.88 -15.98
C LYS A 279 -11.55 -16.92 -16.84
N VAL A 280 -11.08 -15.82 -16.24
CA VAL A 280 -10.16 -14.89 -16.90
C VAL A 280 -8.76 -15.43 -16.71
N GLU A 281 -8.18 -15.94 -17.79
CA GLU A 281 -6.79 -16.40 -17.80
C GLU A 281 -5.83 -15.23 -17.53
N GLY A 282 -4.87 -15.46 -16.66
CA GLY A 282 -3.86 -14.48 -16.27
C GLY A 282 -2.57 -15.19 -15.86
N PRO A 283 -1.40 -14.56 -16.05
CA PRO A 283 -0.15 -15.17 -15.66
C PRO A 283 -0.07 -15.32 -14.13
N MET A 284 0.54 -16.41 -13.67
CA MET A 284 0.84 -16.63 -12.26
C MET A 284 2.22 -16.07 -11.92
N LEU A 285 2.31 -15.44 -10.75
CA LEU A 285 3.58 -15.13 -10.11
C LEU A 285 4.03 -16.37 -9.35
N ASN A 286 5.28 -16.79 -9.53
CA ASN A 286 5.83 -18.03 -9.00
C ASN A 286 4.99 -19.27 -9.36
N ALA A 287 4.74 -19.49 -10.65
CA ALA A 287 3.82 -20.54 -11.14
C ALA A 287 4.14 -21.98 -10.66
N SER A 288 5.37 -22.25 -10.23
CA SER A 288 5.82 -23.52 -9.63
C SER A 288 5.49 -23.66 -8.15
N GLY A 289 5.03 -22.61 -7.49
CA GLY A 289 4.63 -22.61 -6.08
C GLY A 289 3.29 -23.31 -5.84
N LYS A 290 2.96 -23.48 -4.56
CA LYS A 290 1.68 -24.04 -4.09
C LYS A 290 0.52 -23.14 -4.55
N ARG A 291 -0.49 -23.74 -5.19
CA ARG A 291 -1.66 -23.02 -5.76
C ARG A 291 -2.83 -22.90 -4.78
N ASP A 292 -3.01 -23.91 -3.95
CA ASP A 292 -4.13 -24.02 -3.02
C ASP A 292 -3.78 -23.34 -1.70
N ALA A 293 -3.70 -22.01 -1.72
CA ALA A 293 -3.43 -21.23 -0.53
C ALA A 293 -4.56 -21.41 0.51
N ASN A 294 -4.22 -21.36 1.80
CA ASN A 294 -5.16 -21.53 2.90
C ASN A 294 -4.93 -20.48 4.00
N ALA A 295 -5.62 -20.59 5.13
CA ALA A 295 -5.46 -19.64 6.25
C ALA A 295 -4.04 -19.63 6.86
N ASP A 296 -3.33 -20.76 6.88
CA ASP A 296 -1.96 -20.84 7.41
C ASP A 296 -0.96 -20.10 6.51
N ASP A 297 -1.21 -20.09 5.21
CA ASP A 297 -0.41 -19.32 4.25
C ASP A 297 -0.60 -17.80 4.45
N ILE A 298 -1.80 -17.36 4.88
CA ILE A 298 -2.04 -15.95 5.25
C ILE A 298 -1.20 -15.58 6.48
N ASP A 299 -1.17 -16.44 7.50
CA ASP A 299 -0.34 -16.21 8.69
C ASP A 299 1.15 -16.18 8.35
N ALA A 300 1.60 -17.09 7.48
CA ALA A 300 2.97 -17.08 6.96
C ALA A 300 3.29 -15.77 6.22
N ALA A 301 2.34 -15.24 5.44
CA ALA A 301 2.47 -13.96 4.78
C ALA A 301 2.52 -12.79 5.77
N LEU A 302 1.73 -12.81 6.84
CA LEU A 302 1.79 -11.83 7.93
C LEU A 302 3.15 -11.87 8.66
N HIS A 303 3.72 -13.05 8.89
CA HIS A 303 5.05 -13.18 9.46
C HIS A 303 6.13 -12.57 8.53
N LEU A 304 6.06 -12.83 7.23
CA LEU A 304 6.96 -12.21 6.25
C LEU A 304 6.77 -10.69 6.19
N PHE A 305 5.53 -10.21 6.21
CA PHE A 305 5.19 -8.79 6.28
C PHE A 305 5.83 -8.12 7.50
N TRP A 306 5.62 -8.65 8.70
CA TRP A 306 6.19 -8.10 9.92
C TRP A 306 7.72 -8.16 9.93
N SER A 307 8.32 -9.20 9.35
CA SER A 307 9.77 -9.29 9.19
C SER A 307 10.30 -8.20 8.24
N THR A 308 9.57 -7.94 7.15
CA THR A 308 9.86 -6.88 6.18
C THR A 308 9.76 -5.49 6.82
N MET A 309 8.69 -5.23 7.58
CA MET A 309 8.50 -3.96 8.29
C MET A 309 9.53 -3.76 9.40
N SER A 310 9.91 -4.84 10.10
CA SER A 310 10.96 -4.81 11.13
C SER A 310 12.33 -4.49 10.52
N LEU A 311 12.67 -5.09 9.37
CA LEU A 311 13.89 -4.79 8.64
C LEU A 311 13.92 -3.33 8.20
N MET A 312 12.85 -2.82 7.59
CA MET A 312 12.76 -1.42 7.19
C MET A 312 12.93 -0.48 8.39
N THR A 313 12.20 -0.72 9.48
CA THR A 313 12.28 0.08 10.70
C THR A 313 13.70 0.06 11.29
N GLY A 314 14.33 -1.11 11.35
CA GLY A 314 15.71 -1.26 11.82
C GLY A 314 16.72 -0.49 10.96
N LEU A 315 16.56 -0.51 9.63
CA LEU A 315 17.41 0.27 8.71
C LEU A 315 17.23 1.77 8.90
N VAL A 316 15.99 2.26 9.09
CA VAL A 316 15.71 3.68 9.35
C VAL A 316 16.29 4.12 10.69
N ILE A 317 16.16 3.31 11.75
CA ILE A 317 16.77 3.58 13.06
C ILE A 317 18.29 3.61 12.95
N ALA A 318 18.90 2.62 12.28
CA ALA A 318 20.35 2.58 12.09
C ALA A 318 20.86 3.81 11.33
N ALA A 319 20.17 4.21 10.26
CA ALA A 319 20.49 5.44 9.53
C ALA A 319 20.35 6.69 10.41
N SER A 320 19.32 6.75 11.27
CA SER A 320 19.13 7.83 12.24
C SER A 320 20.30 7.92 13.22
N LEU A 321 20.76 6.79 13.76
CA LEU A 321 21.87 6.74 14.72
C LEU A 321 23.21 7.10 14.07
N ILE A 322 23.47 6.63 12.86
CA ILE A 322 24.69 7.01 12.11
C ILE A 322 24.70 8.52 11.85
N GLY A 323 23.56 9.10 11.47
CA GLY A 323 23.43 10.55 11.31
C GLY A 323 23.79 11.31 12.59
N LEU A 324 23.27 10.88 13.74
CA LEU A 324 23.58 11.49 15.04
C LEU A 324 25.04 11.33 15.50
N LEU A 325 25.76 10.32 15.01
CA LEU A 325 27.16 10.06 15.36
C LEU A 325 28.15 10.80 14.46
N VAL A 326 27.74 11.16 13.24
CA VAL A 326 28.61 11.75 12.22
C VAL A 326 28.34 13.25 12.03
N GLY A 327 27.14 13.73 12.39
CA GLY A 327 26.76 15.16 12.39
C GLY A 327 27.13 15.87 13.69
#